data_AF-A0A227J2R8-F1
#
_entry.id   AF-A0A227J2R8-F1
#
_cell.length_a   1.000
_cell.length_b   1.000
_cell.length_c   1.000
_cell.angle_alpha   90.00
_cell.angle_beta   90.00
_cell.angle_gamma   90.00
#
_symmetry.space_group_name_H-M   'P 1'
#
loop_
_entity.id
_entity.type
_entity.pdbx_description
1 polymer ?
#
loop_
_entity_poly.entity_id
_entity_poly.type
_entity_poly.pdbx_seq_one_letter_code
_entity_poly.pdbx_strand_id
1 'polypeptide(L)'
;DDEFIARVLDHENPDISGQAFSIMESRKLADTRLSMEEEKLLAAMSVDGKSAWGNLYDNLTGSLKVTLDHADGTTEELGFSQAASILYGSEFDRQEAAWRGV
;
A
#
# COMPACT_ATOMS: atom_id res chain seq x y z
N ASP A 1 26.86 6.79 23.39
CA ASP A 1 26.80 7.79 24.45
C ASP A 1 26.16 9.04 23.87
N ASP A 2 25.11 9.56 24.48
CA ASP A 2 24.32 10.67 23.91
C ASP A 2 25.12 11.96 23.82
N GLU A 3 26.04 12.16 24.77
CA GLU A 3 26.94 13.31 24.81
C GLU A 3 27.92 13.32 23.62
N PHE A 4 28.43 12.14 23.24
CA PHE A 4 29.29 12.01 22.06
C PHE A 4 28.55 12.38 20.77
N ILE A 5 27.31 11.92 20.62
CA ILE A 5 26.49 12.17 19.44
C ILE A 5 26.14 13.66 19.34
N ALA A 6 25.73 14.28 20.45
CA ALA A 6 25.46 15.71 20.51
C ALA A 6 26.69 16.54 20.08
N ARG A 7 27.89 16.17 20.56
CA ARG A 7 29.13 16.84 20.18
C ARG A 7 29.49 16.66 18.69
N VAL A 8 29.25 15.49 18.11
CA VAL A 8 29.49 15.24 16.68
C VAL A 8 28.50 16.01 15.81
N LEU A 9 27.27 16.19 16.28
CA LEU A 9 26.22 16.91 15.57
C LEU A 9 26.33 18.44 15.69
N ASP A 10 27.09 18.96 16.65
CA ASP A 10 27.41 20.40 16.79
C ASP A 10 28.62 20.83 15.93
N HIS A 11 28.95 20.05 14.89
CA HIS A 11 30.10 20.30 14.04
C HIS A 11 29.85 21.46 13.06
N GLU A 12 30.87 22.30 12.83
CA GLU A 12 30.77 23.49 11.95
C GLU A 12 30.41 23.15 10.49
N ASN A 13 30.76 21.95 10.04
CA ASN A 13 30.38 21.44 8.72
C ASN A 13 28.85 21.20 8.65
N PRO A 14 28.11 21.94 7.80
CA PRO A 14 26.66 21.80 7.64
C PRO A 14 26.21 20.40 7.20
N ASP A 15 27.07 19.66 6.47
CA ASP A 15 26.75 18.30 6.03
C ASP A 15 26.65 17.32 7.21
N ILE A 16 27.33 17.65 8.31
CA ILE A 16 27.38 16.85 9.54
C ILE A 16 26.28 17.32 10.50
N SER A 17 26.21 18.62 10.80
CA SER A 17 25.19 19.16 11.71
C SER A 17 23.77 19.04 11.15
N GLY A 18 23.61 19.08 9.82
CA GLY A 18 22.33 18.82 9.15
C GLY A 18 21.76 17.41 9.36
N GLN A 19 22.57 16.44 9.78
CA GLN A 19 22.11 15.07 10.07
C GLN A 19 21.36 14.95 11.41
N ALA A 20 21.40 15.99 12.25
CA ALA A 20 20.91 15.91 13.62
C ALA A 20 19.45 15.46 13.72
N PHE A 21 18.58 16.02 12.87
CA PHE A 21 17.16 15.64 12.83
C PHE A 21 16.97 14.17 12.43
N SER A 22 17.62 13.73 11.36
CA SER A 22 17.53 12.34 10.86
C SER A 22 18.00 11.32 11.89
N ILE A 23 19.12 11.61 12.57
CA ILE A 23 19.67 10.75 13.61
C ILE A 23 18.77 10.71 14.84
N MET A 24 18.23 11.85 15.28
CA MET A 24 17.27 11.91 16.38
C MET A 24 16.03 11.06 16.09
N GLU A 25 15.41 11.22 14.91
CA GLU A 25 14.23 10.43 14.52
C GLU A 25 14.56 8.93 14.39
N SER A 26 15.72 8.60 13.82
CA SER A 26 16.19 7.21 13.73
C SER A 26 16.36 6.56 15.10
N ARG A 27 16.79 7.33 16.11
CA ARG A 27 16.91 6.85 17.50
C ARG A 27 15.55 6.63 18.15
N LYS A 28 14.58 7.53 17.94
CA LYS A 28 13.19 7.32 18.42
C LYS A 28 12.57 6.04 17.84
N LEU A 29 12.85 5.75 16.57
CA LEU A 29 12.37 4.54 15.92
C LEU A 29 13.09 3.27 16.41
N ALA A 30 14.34 3.38 16.89
CA ALA A 30 15.10 2.24 17.38
C ALA A 30 14.40 1.54 18.55
N ASP A 31 13.72 2.31 19.42
CA ASP A 31 12.95 1.77 20.55
C ASP A 31 11.73 0.92 20.11
N THR A 32 11.30 1.07 18.85
CA THR A 32 10.21 0.29 18.25
C THR A 32 10.68 -0.84 17.34
N ARG A 33 12.00 -1.00 17.15
CA ARG A 33 12.58 -2.03 16.28
C ARG A 33 12.91 -3.27 17.09
N LEU A 34 12.89 -4.41 16.41
CA LEU A 34 13.32 -5.66 17.00
C LEU A 34 14.84 -5.77 16.97
N SER A 35 15.38 -6.79 17.65
CA SER A 35 16.79 -7.11 17.52
C SER A 35 17.12 -7.48 16.07
N MET A 36 18.40 -7.34 15.68
CA MET A 36 18.83 -7.66 14.31
C MET A 36 18.48 -9.09 13.88
N GLU A 37 18.55 -10.05 14.80
CA GLU A 37 18.22 -11.45 14.52
C GLU A 37 16.71 -11.66 14.32
N GLU A 38 15.88 -10.97 15.11
CA GLU A 38 14.42 -10.99 14.94
C GLU A 38 13.98 -10.31 13.64
N GLU A 39 14.58 -9.16 13.27
CA GLU A 39 14.31 -8.47 11.99
C GLU A 39 14.68 -9.35 10.79
N LYS A 40 15.81 -10.07 10.84
CA LYS A 40 16.21 -11.03 9.79
C LYS A 40 15.22 -12.18 9.67
N LEU A 41 14.76 -12.73 10.80
CA LEU A 41 13.78 -13.82 10.82
C LEU A 41 12.44 -13.36 10.23
N LEU A 42 11.95 -12.19 10.63
CA LEU A 42 10.73 -11.58 10.09
C LEU A 42 10.84 -11.32 8.58
N ALA A 43 11.97 -10.80 8.11
CA ALA A 43 12.22 -10.60 6.69
C ALA A 43 12.21 -11.93 5.91
N ALA A 44 12.75 -13.01 6.47
CA ALA A 44 12.69 -14.33 5.87
C ALA A 44 11.25 -14.89 5.81
N MET A 45 10.41 -14.59 6.82
CA MET A 45 8.99 -14.98 6.85
C MET A 45 8.08 -14.08 6.00
N SER A 46 8.57 -12.91 5.58
CA SER A 46 7.82 -11.87 4.86
C SER A 46 7.34 -12.32 3.47
N VAL A 47 7.87 -13.41 2.92
CA VAL A 47 7.55 -13.87 1.57
C VAL A 47 6.10 -14.36 1.47
N ASP A 48 5.57 -15.00 2.51
CA ASP A 48 4.24 -15.64 2.47
C ASP A 48 3.21 -15.07 3.48
N GLY A 49 3.63 -14.23 4.42
CA GLY A 49 2.77 -13.78 5.52
C GLY A 49 2.12 -12.42 5.30
N LYS A 50 2.89 -11.36 5.56
CA LYS A 50 2.37 -9.99 5.73
C LYS A 50 1.74 -9.40 4.47
N SER A 51 2.44 -9.54 3.33
CA SER A 51 2.00 -8.93 2.06
C SER A 51 1.22 -9.91 1.18
N ALA A 52 1.28 -11.21 1.47
CA ALA A 52 0.68 -12.23 0.62
C ALA A 52 -0.84 -12.09 0.51
N TRP A 53 -1.54 -11.80 1.62
CA TRP A 53 -2.99 -11.57 1.59
C TRP A 53 -3.37 -10.30 0.81
N GLY A 54 -2.62 -9.22 0.98
CA GLY A 54 -2.82 -7.99 0.22
C GLY A 54 -2.61 -8.22 -1.28
N ASN A 55 -1.50 -8.87 -1.64
CA ASN A 55 -1.20 -9.22 -3.03
C ASN A 55 -2.27 -10.16 -3.62
N LEU A 56 -2.77 -11.12 -2.85
CA LEU A 56 -3.85 -12.01 -3.31
C LEU A 56 -5.13 -11.22 -3.56
N TYR A 57 -5.52 -10.36 -2.63
CA TYR A 57 -6.69 -9.50 -2.78
C TYR A 57 -6.56 -8.58 -4.01
N ASP A 58 -5.41 -7.92 -4.17
CA ASP A 58 -5.13 -7.02 -5.29
C ASP A 58 -5.16 -7.77 -6.63
N ASN A 59 -4.53 -8.95 -6.70
CA ASN A 59 -4.53 -9.78 -7.91
C ASN A 59 -5.93 -10.28 -8.24
N LEU A 60 -6.69 -10.75 -7.24
CA LEU A 60 -8.04 -11.22 -7.45
C LEU A 60 -8.93 -10.08 -7.94
N THR A 61 -9.05 -9.02 -7.15
CA THR A 61 -9.94 -7.88 -7.47
C THR A 61 -9.53 -7.13 -8.74
N GLY A 62 -8.24 -7.10 -9.07
CA GLY A 62 -7.73 -6.52 -10.31
C GLY A 62 -7.96 -7.40 -11.55
N SER A 63 -8.11 -8.72 -11.39
CA SER A 63 -8.37 -9.65 -12.49
C SER A 63 -9.84 -9.99 -12.70
N LEU A 64 -10.71 -9.67 -11.73
CA LEU A 64 -12.14 -9.90 -11.84
C LEU A 64 -12.73 -9.19 -13.06
N LYS A 65 -13.48 -9.97 -13.84
CA LYS A 65 -14.29 -9.51 -14.96
C LYS A 65 -15.75 -9.74 -14.63
N VAL A 66 -16.58 -8.79 -15.04
CA VAL A 66 -18.04 -8.88 -14.96
C VAL A 66 -18.64 -8.69 -16.34
N THR A 67 -19.73 -9.40 -16.60
CA THR A 67 -20.48 -9.28 -17.85
C THR A 67 -21.73 -8.47 -17.59
N LEU A 68 -21.92 -7.39 -18.34
CA LEU A 68 -23.11 -6.56 -18.30
C LEU A 68 -24.05 -7.00 -19.44
N ASP A 69 -25.27 -7.36 -19.07
CA ASP A 69 -26.35 -7.62 -20.01
C ASP A 69 -27.20 -6.35 -20.17
N HIS A 70 -27.17 -5.75 -21.36
CA HIS A 70 -27.92 -4.53 -21.66
C HIS A 70 -29.35 -4.83 -22.09
N ALA A 71 -30.24 -3.85 -21.92
CA ALA A 71 -31.66 -3.99 -22.29
C ALA A 71 -31.89 -4.16 -23.81
N ASP A 72 -30.93 -3.73 -24.63
CA ASP A 72 -30.95 -3.92 -26.09
C ASP A 72 -30.46 -5.32 -26.53
N GLY A 73 -30.11 -6.19 -25.57
CA GLY A 73 -29.63 -7.55 -25.80
C GLY A 73 -28.13 -7.64 -26.10
N THR A 74 -27.39 -6.53 -26.04
CA THR A 74 -25.93 -6.56 -26.15
C THR A 74 -25.27 -6.96 -24.83
N THR A 75 -24.06 -7.51 -24.91
CA THR A 75 -23.26 -7.90 -23.74
C THR A 75 -21.90 -7.22 -23.80
N GLU A 76 -21.39 -6.83 -22.63
CA GLU A 76 -20.11 -6.15 -22.49
C GLU A 76 -19.33 -6.75 -21.30
N GLU A 77 -18.05 -7.07 -21.50
CA GLU A 77 -17.17 -7.53 -20.41
C GLU A 77 -16.29 -6.39 -19.92
N LEU A 78 -16.32 -6.13 -18.61
CA LEU A 78 -15.59 -5.05 -17.96
C LEU A 78 -14.81 -5.54 -16.75
N GLY A 79 -13.77 -4.80 -16.37
CA GLY A 79 -13.14 -4.99 -15.07
C GLY A 79 -14.08 -4.60 -13.93
N PHE A 80 -13.98 -5.31 -12.80
CA PHE A 80 -14.79 -5.03 -11.61
C PHE A 80 -14.76 -3.55 -11.16
N SER A 81 -13.59 -2.90 -11.23
CA SER A 81 -13.44 -1.48 -10.90
C SER A 81 -14.18 -0.55 -11.87
N GLN A 82 -14.28 -0.92 -13.15
CA GLN A 82 -15.02 -0.16 -14.15
C GLN A 82 -16.53 -0.26 -13.89
N ALA A 83 -17.02 -1.46 -13.57
CA ALA A 83 -18.42 -1.66 -13.19
C ALA A 83 -18.80 -0.90 -11.90
N ALA A 84 -17.93 -0.90 -10.89
CA ALA A 84 -18.11 -0.06 -9.69
C ALA A 84 -18.14 1.43 -10.03
N SER A 85 -17.31 1.89 -10.98
CA SER A 85 -17.32 3.29 -11.42
C SER A 85 -18.64 3.67 -12.10
N ILE A 86 -19.25 2.75 -12.87
CA ILE A 86 -20.58 2.94 -13.47
C ILE A 86 -21.65 3.08 -12.38
N LEU A 87 -21.61 2.21 -11.36
CA LEU A 87 -22.57 2.24 -10.23
C LEU A 87 -22.57 3.56 -9.46
N TYR A 88 -21.40 4.16 -9.26
CA TYR A 88 -21.27 5.44 -8.54
C TYR A 88 -21.27 6.67 -9.46
N GLY A 89 -21.30 6.47 -10.78
CA GLY A 89 -21.26 7.51 -11.79
C GLY A 89 -22.64 8.04 -12.19
N SER A 90 -22.68 8.74 -13.32
CA SER A 90 -23.91 9.30 -13.90
C SER A 90 -24.44 8.52 -15.11
N GLU A 91 -23.92 7.33 -15.36
CA GLU A 91 -24.30 6.46 -16.48
C GLU A 91 -25.55 5.63 -16.13
N PHE A 92 -26.65 6.31 -15.82
CA PHE A 92 -27.86 5.70 -15.24
C PHE A 92 -28.40 4.52 -16.05
N ASP A 93 -28.36 4.60 -17.38
CA ASP A 93 -28.83 3.53 -18.27
C ASP A 93 -28.00 2.23 -18.16
N ARG A 94 -26.75 2.33 -17.68
CA ARG A 94 -25.84 1.20 -17.49
C ARG A 94 -25.79 0.71 -16.03
N GLN A 95 -26.31 1.49 -15.09
CA GLN A 95 -26.24 1.16 -13.66
C GLN A 95 -26.97 -0.13 -13.30
N GLU A 96 -28.16 -0.38 -13.88
CA GLU A 96 -28.88 -1.63 -13.61
C GLU A 96 -28.11 -2.84 -14.11
N ALA A 97 -27.58 -2.79 -15.33
CA ALA A 97 -26.77 -3.87 -15.89
C ALA A 97 -25.49 -4.10 -15.06
N ALA A 98 -24.81 -3.02 -14.66
CA ALA A 98 -23.64 -3.09 -13.78
C ALA A 98 -23.97 -3.68 -12.40
N TRP A 99 -25.13 -3.34 -11.83
CA TRP A 99 -25.58 -3.87 -10.54
C TRP A 99 -25.90 -5.36 -10.61
N ARG A 100 -26.48 -5.82 -11.72
CA ARG A 100 -26.78 -7.24 -11.94
C ARG A 100 -25.55 -8.09 -12.23
N GLY A 101 -24.51 -7.49 -12.81
CA GLY A 101 -23.24 -8.15 -13.13
C GLY A 101 -22.27 -8.31 -11.95
N VAL A 102 -22.53 -7.63 -10.82
CA VAL A 102 -21.72 -7.66 -9.58
C VAL A 102 -22.43 -8.50 -8.51
#